data_AF-A0A380S1J9-F1
#
_entry.id   AF-A0A380S1J9-F1
#
_cell.length_a   1.000
_cell.length_b   1.000
_cell.length_c   1.000
_cell.angle_alpha   90.00
_cell.angle_beta   90.00
_cell.angle_gamma   90.00
#
_symmetry.space_group_name_H-M   'P 1'
#
loop_
_entity.id
_entity.type
_entity.pdbx_description
1 polymer ?
#
loop_
_entity_poly.entity_id
_entity_poly.type
_entity_poly.pdbx_seq_one_letter_code
_entity_poly.pdbx_strand_id
1 'polypeptide(L)'
;MQINIRDLMDNIEDSSVELEDANVVSSERIKELTKMKINELGAAPKRSAKKKIVTVLVAVAVVSALGVSAYAALAGGLGGLTFGKSSWSPSIEEDIKYSLPDRENISTVGYADSAEYKATAEWIAFDDSYDRDSKIVDAFEAECRRTGVDPFAEKYGDYLIYSQEMADKVDEITAKYNLKLHKNITDCDEKVLREKCGDVFSDGITGGGYMYEDGTFQLDCTYKNCEFQIRRCMKGYFDTTFLNVGDIGKFEQWTYVTKEGYTVSCGLRSDGYGLITIDLEDCFISINILPWDSDLNEAVHTKAEIEELVDQMNFSKF
;
A
#
# COMPACT_ATOMS: atom_id res chain seq x y z
N MET A 1 53.38 33.00 6.71
CA MET A 1 54.30 32.02 6.09
C MET A 1 53.55 31.43 4.91
N GLN A 2 53.87 31.87 3.71
CA GLN A 2 53.13 31.60 2.47
C GLN A 2 53.90 30.53 1.71
N ILE A 3 53.30 29.36 1.48
CA ILE A 3 53.92 28.26 0.73
C ILE A 3 53.63 28.49 -0.76
N ASN A 4 54.70 28.49 -1.56
CA ASN A 4 54.68 28.79 -2.99
C ASN A 4 54.44 27.50 -3.79
N ILE A 5 53.45 27.50 -4.70
CA ILE A 5 53.01 26.33 -5.47
C ILE A 5 54.12 25.73 -6.36
N ARG A 6 55.21 26.48 -6.60
CA ARG A 6 56.38 26.02 -7.35
C ARG A 6 57.17 24.89 -6.69
N ASP A 7 57.12 24.72 -5.37
CA ASP A 7 57.91 23.68 -4.69
C ASP A 7 57.23 22.28 -4.69
N LEU A 8 56.01 22.17 -5.25
CA LEU A 8 55.26 20.91 -5.35
C LEU A 8 55.33 20.26 -6.74
N MET A 9 56.01 20.89 -7.71
CA MET A 9 56.04 20.43 -9.11
C MET A 9 57.37 19.81 -9.55
N ASP A 10 58.40 19.75 -8.69
CA ASP A 10 59.73 19.25 -9.05
C ASP A 10 59.95 17.74 -8.77
N ASN A 11 58.89 16.96 -8.51
CA ASN A 11 59.01 15.50 -8.26
C ASN A 11 58.08 14.62 -9.11
N ILE A 12 57.68 15.08 -10.30
CA ILE A 12 57.04 14.20 -11.29
C ILE A 12 57.88 14.27 -12.56
N GLU A 13 58.99 13.53 -12.56
CA GLU A 13 59.69 13.19 -13.79
C GLU A 13 58.99 12.02 -14.50
N ASP A 14 58.82 12.28 -15.78
CA ASP A 14 58.36 11.49 -16.92
C ASP A 14 58.62 9.97 -16.88
N SER A 15 57.57 9.19 -17.08
CA SER A 15 57.69 7.90 -17.77
C SER A 15 56.43 7.64 -18.60
N SER A 16 56.53 7.99 -19.88
CA SER A 16 55.73 7.40 -20.95
C SER A 16 55.90 5.87 -20.92
N VAL A 17 54.91 5.18 -20.36
CA VAL A 17 54.82 3.71 -20.42
C VAL A 17 54.04 3.33 -21.67
N GLU A 18 54.74 2.65 -22.58
CA GLU A 18 54.19 1.99 -23.76
C GLU A 18 53.11 0.98 -23.35
N LEU A 19 51.99 0.96 -24.08
CA LEU A 19 50.94 -0.04 -23.89
C LEU A 19 51.44 -1.40 -24.37
N GLU A 20 51.88 -2.24 -23.43
CA GLU A 20 52.11 -3.67 -23.70
C GLU A 20 50.76 -4.43 -23.76
N ASP A 21 50.54 -5.10 -24.88
CA ASP A 21 49.46 -6.06 -25.12
C ASP A 21 49.49 -7.18 -24.06
N ALA A 22 48.57 -7.12 -23.10
CA ALA A 22 48.40 -8.15 -22.07
C ALA A 22 47.06 -8.90 -22.20
N ASN A 23 47.15 -10.08 -22.84
CA ASN A 23 46.30 -11.28 -22.70
C ASN A 23 44.78 -11.16 -22.91
N VAL A 24 44.38 -11.00 -24.17
CA VAL A 24 43.06 -11.48 -24.64
C VAL A 24 43.08 -13.02 -24.67
N VAL A 25 42.31 -13.66 -23.79
CA VAL A 25 42.16 -15.12 -23.78
C VAL A 25 41.49 -15.55 -25.09
N SER A 26 42.19 -16.36 -25.90
CA SER A 26 41.65 -16.82 -27.18
C SER A 26 40.40 -17.70 -26.97
N SER A 27 39.47 -17.64 -27.92
CA SER A 27 38.22 -18.42 -27.90
C SER A 27 38.46 -19.94 -27.83
N GLU A 28 39.62 -20.40 -28.27
CA GLU A 28 40.07 -21.80 -28.18
C GLU A 28 40.42 -22.19 -26.74
N ARG A 29 41.09 -21.31 -25.99
CA ARG A 29 41.41 -21.51 -24.56
C ARG A 29 40.12 -21.57 -23.72
N ILE A 30 39.12 -20.76 -24.06
CA ILE A 30 37.79 -20.78 -23.41
C ILE A 30 37.06 -22.10 -23.72
N LYS A 31 37.14 -22.61 -24.95
CA LYS A 31 36.56 -23.90 -25.33
C LYS A 31 37.22 -25.08 -24.63
N GLU A 32 38.54 -25.05 -24.45
CA GLU A 32 39.27 -26.08 -23.68
C GLU A 32 38.92 -26.05 -22.19
N LEU A 33 38.91 -24.87 -21.57
CA LEU A 33 38.50 -24.71 -20.17
C LEU A 33 37.07 -25.17 -19.92
N THR A 34 36.17 -24.94 -20.90
CA THR A 34 34.78 -25.40 -20.82
C THR A 34 34.66 -26.91 -20.97
N LYS A 35 35.43 -27.54 -21.88
CA LYS A 35 35.47 -29.02 -22.02
C LYS A 35 36.08 -29.72 -20.81
N MET A 36 37.13 -29.15 -20.19
CA MET A 36 37.72 -29.70 -18.96
C MET A 36 36.71 -29.68 -17.80
N LYS A 37 35.96 -28.59 -17.64
CA LYS A 37 34.93 -28.45 -16.59
C LYS A 37 33.75 -29.40 -16.77
N ILE A 38 33.38 -29.71 -18.01
CA ILE A 38 32.34 -30.69 -18.34
C ILE A 38 32.80 -32.13 -18.03
N ASN A 39 34.08 -32.46 -18.26
CA ASN A 39 34.64 -33.77 -17.90
C ASN A 39 34.79 -33.96 -16.38
N GLU A 40 35.12 -32.91 -15.63
CA GLU A 40 35.14 -32.96 -14.15
C GLU A 40 33.74 -33.17 -13.54
N LEU A 41 32.69 -32.68 -14.21
CA LEU A 41 31.30 -32.92 -13.80
C LEU A 41 30.79 -34.35 -14.09
N GLY A 42 31.52 -35.12 -14.90
CA GLY A 42 31.19 -36.51 -15.24
C GLY A 42 31.69 -37.57 -14.25
N ALA A 43 32.54 -37.20 -13.29
CA ALA A 43 33.25 -38.15 -12.41
C ALA A 43 33.07 -37.82 -10.91
N ALA A 44 31.86 -37.93 -10.38
CA ALA A 44 31.63 -37.98 -8.93
C ALA A 44 30.44 -38.90 -8.57
N PRO A 45 30.52 -39.67 -7.47
CA PRO A 45 29.67 -40.83 -7.24
C PRO A 45 28.24 -40.46 -6.82
N LYS A 46 27.26 -41.23 -7.30
CA LYS A 46 25.82 -41.11 -6.99
C LYS A 46 25.57 -41.12 -5.47
N ARG A 47 25.35 -39.94 -4.87
CA ARG A 47 24.74 -39.78 -3.54
C ARG A 47 23.37 -39.11 -3.66
N SER A 48 22.43 -39.64 -2.87
CA SER A 48 20.97 -39.63 -3.04
C SER A 48 20.32 -38.29 -3.43
N ALA A 49 19.54 -38.32 -4.52
CA ALA A 49 18.73 -37.21 -5.04
C ALA A 49 17.66 -36.66 -4.06
N LYS A 50 17.33 -37.38 -2.98
CA LYS A 50 16.28 -36.98 -2.03
C LYS A 50 16.65 -35.74 -1.19
N LYS A 51 17.94 -35.47 -0.94
CA LYS A 51 18.35 -34.29 -0.14
C LYS A 51 18.37 -32.98 -0.94
N LYS A 52 18.57 -33.03 -2.26
CA LYS A 52 18.63 -31.82 -3.10
C LYS A 52 17.25 -31.24 -3.40
N ILE A 53 16.20 -32.07 -3.46
CA ILE A 53 14.83 -31.61 -3.71
C ILE A 53 14.29 -30.83 -2.51
N VAL A 54 14.58 -31.27 -1.28
CA VAL A 54 14.16 -30.55 -0.06
C VAL A 54 14.87 -29.20 0.07
N THR A 55 16.17 -29.12 -0.26
CA THR A 55 16.91 -27.85 -0.19
C THR A 55 16.46 -26.85 -1.27
N VAL A 56 16.04 -27.30 -2.45
CA VAL A 56 15.50 -26.42 -3.50
C VAL A 56 14.12 -25.89 -3.13
N LEU A 57 13.24 -26.71 -2.53
CA LEU A 57 11.93 -26.25 -2.07
C LEU A 57 12.02 -25.25 -0.91
N VAL A 58 12.95 -25.47 0.04
CA VAL A 58 13.22 -24.50 1.12
C VAL A 58 13.83 -23.21 0.58
N ALA A 59 14.74 -23.29 -0.41
CA ALA A 59 15.32 -22.10 -1.02
C ALA A 59 14.32 -21.30 -1.87
N VAL A 60 13.39 -21.95 -2.57
CA VAL A 60 12.31 -21.25 -3.29
C VAL A 60 11.33 -20.62 -2.30
N ALA A 61 10.92 -21.32 -1.24
CA ALA A 61 10.07 -20.73 -0.21
C ALA A 61 10.74 -19.54 0.51
N VAL A 62 12.06 -19.62 0.76
CA VAL A 62 12.83 -18.53 1.35
C VAL A 62 13.04 -17.37 0.37
N VAL A 63 13.22 -17.61 -0.93
CA VAL A 63 13.32 -16.52 -1.94
C VAL A 63 11.96 -15.89 -2.24
N SER A 64 10.86 -16.65 -2.19
CA SER A 64 9.50 -16.09 -2.26
C SER A 64 9.19 -15.24 -1.02
N ALA A 65 9.52 -15.73 0.18
CA ALA A 65 9.32 -14.98 1.42
C ALA A 65 10.26 -13.76 1.53
N LEU A 66 11.50 -13.85 1.05
CA LEU A 66 12.44 -12.73 0.98
C LEU A 66 12.07 -11.72 -0.14
N GLY A 67 11.40 -12.16 -1.21
CA GLY A 67 10.93 -11.29 -2.28
C GLY A 67 9.79 -10.37 -1.86
N VAL A 68 8.82 -10.89 -1.10
CA VAL A 68 7.65 -10.09 -0.67
C VAL A 68 7.96 -9.24 0.57
N SER A 69 8.75 -9.75 1.53
CA SER A 69 9.24 -8.94 2.67
C SER A 69 10.18 -7.81 2.24
N ALA A 70 10.97 -8.03 1.19
CA ALA A 70 11.73 -6.95 0.59
C ALA A 70 10.81 -5.91 -0.06
N TYR A 71 9.71 -6.28 -0.73
CA TYR A 71 8.85 -5.30 -1.41
C TYR A 71 8.19 -4.31 -0.45
N ALA A 72 7.59 -4.77 0.66
CA ALA A 72 7.00 -3.89 1.67
C ALA A 72 8.03 -2.95 2.32
N ALA A 73 9.23 -3.45 2.60
CA ALA A 73 10.33 -2.63 3.13
C ALA A 73 10.95 -1.69 2.06
N LEU A 74 10.99 -2.11 0.81
CA LEU A 74 11.50 -1.34 -0.34
C LEU A 74 10.50 -0.27 -0.80
N ALA A 75 9.20 -0.50 -0.60
CA ALA A 75 8.11 0.45 -0.85
C ALA A 75 7.96 1.50 0.28
N GLY A 76 8.76 1.39 1.35
CA GLY A 76 8.79 2.38 2.44
C GLY A 76 7.91 2.06 3.65
N GLY A 77 7.41 0.83 3.79
CA GLY A 77 6.52 0.44 4.88
C GLY A 77 5.25 1.29 4.91
N LEU A 78 4.76 1.64 6.11
CA LEU A 78 3.62 2.55 6.23
C LEU A 78 3.95 3.95 5.68
N GLY A 79 5.22 4.37 5.72
CA GLY A 79 5.67 5.63 5.14
C GLY A 79 5.44 5.71 3.63
N GLY A 80 5.42 4.58 2.92
CA GLY A 80 5.10 4.49 1.49
C GLY A 80 3.64 4.80 1.14
N LEU A 81 2.77 4.93 2.16
CA LEU A 81 1.35 5.23 1.99
C LEU A 81 1.02 6.69 2.28
N THR A 82 1.94 7.48 2.83
CA THR A 82 1.63 8.85 3.28
C THR A 82 1.29 9.77 2.11
N PHE A 83 0.21 10.53 2.23
CA PHE A 83 -0.07 11.72 1.42
C PHE A 83 0.48 13.00 2.08
N GLY A 84 1.14 12.86 3.23
CA GLY A 84 1.59 13.96 4.07
C GLY A 84 0.51 14.46 5.03
N LYS A 85 0.81 15.59 5.67
CA LYS A 85 -0.05 16.22 6.67
C LYS A 85 -1.07 17.14 5.99
N SER A 86 -2.35 16.98 6.32
CA SER A 86 -3.41 17.94 5.94
C SER A 86 -3.78 18.82 7.13
N SER A 87 -4.00 20.11 6.87
CA SER A 87 -4.49 21.08 7.86
C SER A 87 -6.03 21.24 7.84
N TRP A 88 -6.76 20.44 7.05
CA TRP A 88 -8.18 20.66 6.81
C TRP A 88 -9.10 19.58 7.40
N SER A 89 -10.28 20.01 7.83
CA SER A 89 -11.38 19.19 8.30
C SER A 89 -12.69 19.89 7.93
N PRO A 90 -13.62 19.26 7.20
CA PRO A 90 -14.86 19.90 6.74
C PRO A 90 -15.91 20.21 7.82
N SER A 91 -15.65 19.93 9.11
CA SER A 91 -16.71 19.92 10.13
C SER A 91 -16.25 20.29 11.54
N ILE A 92 -15.27 21.18 11.65
CA ILE A 92 -14.73 21.58 12.95
C ILE A 92 -14.83 23.09 13.11
N GLU A 93 -15.44 23.53 14.22
CA GLU A 93 -15.50 24.94 14.60
C GLU A 93 -14.09 25.58 14.53
N GLU A 94 -13.98 26.82 14.05
CA GLU A 94 -12.69 27.49 13.75
C GLU A 94 -11.69 27.48 14.93
N ASP A 95 -12.19 27.43 16.15
CA ASP A 95 -11.46 27.39 17.42
C ASP A 95 -10.89 26.02 17.78
N ILE A 96 -11.36 24.93 17.16
CA ILE A 96 -10.79 23.58 17.30
C ILE A 96 -9.77 23.30 16.17
N LYS A 97 -9.83 24.02 15.04
CA LYS A 97 -8.92 23.86 13.89
C LYS A 97 -7.44 23.94 14.24
N TYR A 98 -7.08 24.75 15.25
CA TYR A 98 -5.70 24.97 15.68
C TYR A 98 -5.23 24.09 16.84
N SER A 99 -6.09 23.22 17.39
CA SER A 99 -5.78 22.33 18.52
C SER A 99 -5.76 20.84 18.15
N LEU A 100 -6.03 20.52 16.88
CA LEU A 100 -6.02 19.15 16.41
C LEU A 100 -4.59 18.60 16.33
N PRO A 101 -4.36 17.35 16.75
CA PRO A 101 -3.08 16.69 16.57
C PRO A 101 -2.71 16.62 15.09
N ASP A 102 -1.43 16.36 14.82
CA ASP A 102 -0.92 16.06 13.47
C ASP A 102 -1.86 15.09 12.75
N ARG A 103 -2.28 15.45 11.54
CA ARG A 103 -3.18 14.67 10.68
C ARG A 103 -2.43 14.19 9.46
N GLU A 104 -1.71 13.10 9.63
CA GLU A 104 -1.14 12.39 8.49
C GLU A 104 -2.20 11.50 7.86
N ASN A 105 -2.45 11.74 6.58
CA ASN A 105 -3.35 10.93 5.78
C ASN A 105 -2.53 9.89 5.02
N ILE A 106 -3.04 8.67 4.97
CA ILE A 106 -2.43 7.58 4.21
C ILE A 106 -3.40 7.03 3.18
N SER A 107 -2.82 6.46 2.14
CA SER A 107 -3.53 5.71 1.11
C SER A 107 -4.15 4.43 1.66
N THR A 108 -5.39 4.18 1.25
CA THR A 108 -6.08 2.89 1.41
C THR A 108 -6.21 2.15 0.09
N VAL A 109 -5.60 2.66 -1.00
CA VAL A 109 -5.82 2.21 -2.38
C VAL A 109 -4.56 1.66 -3.06
N GLY A 110 -3.40 1.77 -2.40
CA GLY A 110 -2.11 1.35 -2.97
C GLY A 110 -0.92 2.17 -2.47
N TYR A 111 0.29 1.73 -2.82
CA TYR A 111 1.54 2.44 -2.54
C TYR A 111 1.82 3.56 -3.55
N ALA A 112 2.79 4.43 -3.22
CA ALA A 112 3.11 5.65 -3.97
C ALA A 112 3.36 5.49 -5.48
N ASP A 113 3.74 4.30 -5.94
CA ASP A 113 4.00 4.00 -7.34
C ASP A 113 2.75 3.57 -8.12
N SER A 114 1.65 3.21 -7.45
CA SER A 114 0.40 2.78 -8.09
C SER A 114 -0.33 3.94 -8.78
N ALA A 115 -1.20 3.59 -9.73
CA ALA A 115 -2.02 4.57 -10.44
C ALA A 115 -3.11 5.14 -9.51
N GLU A 116 -3.68 4.28 -8.68
CA GLU A 116 -4.70 4.58 -7.69
C GLU A 116 -4.17 5.59 -6.66
N TYR A 117 -3.00 5.34 -6.07
CA TYR A 117 -2.38 6.29 -5.13
C TYR A 117 -2.19 7.67 -5.76
N LYS A 118 -1.64 7.73 -6.99
CA LYS A 118 -1.35 9.01 -7.65
C LYS A 118 -2.63 9.77 -7.99
N ALA A 119 -3.68 9.04 -8.38
CA ALA A 119 -5.00 9.59 -8.62
C ALA A 119 -5.62 10.17 -7.34
N THR A 120 -5.61 9.41 -6.24
CA THR A 120 -6.12 9.86 -4.95
C THR A 120 -5.30 11.02 -4.39
N ALA A 121 -3.97 11.02 -4.52
CA ALA A 121 -3.12 12.13 -4.11
C ALA A 121 -3.46 13.43 -4.87
N GLU A 122 -3.72 13.34 -6.17
CA GLU A 122 -4.11 14.49 -6.98
C GLU A 122 -5.51 15.00 -6.63
N TRP A 123 -6.44 14.08 -6.33
CA TRP A 123 -7.77 14.44 -5.82
C TRP A 123 -7.67 15.16 -4.48
N ILE A 124 -6.92 14.63 -3.51
CA ILE A 124 -6.69 15.26 -2.20
C ILE A 124 -6.09 16.65 -2.36
N ALA A 125 -5.13 16.84 -3.27
CA ALA A 125 -4.53 18.15 -3.50
C ALA A 125 -5.52 19.16 -4.09
N PHE A 126 -6.42 18.72 -4.96
CA PHE A 126 -7.50 19.55 -5.50
C PHE A 126 -8.52 19.88 -4.40
N ASP A 127 -9.05 18.86 -3.74
CA ASP A 127 -10.09 18.95 -2.70
C ASP A 127 -9.64 19.81 -1.52
N ASP A 128 -8.36 19.69 -1.12
CA ASP A 128 -7.82 20.56 -0.09
C ASP A 128 -7.93 22.03 -0.52
N SER A 129 -7.76 22.45 -1.76
CA SER A 129 -7.93 23.87 -2.10
C SER A 129 -9.36 24.32 -2.41
N TYR A 130 -10.27 23.38 -2.61
CA TYR A 130 -11.56 23.60 -3.24
C TYR A 130 -12.68 23.96 -2.24
N ASP A 131 -13.60 24.84 -2.66
CA ASP A 131 -14.79 25.29 -1.91
C ASP A 131 -14.58 25.55 -0.40
N ARG A 132 -13.48 26.22 -0.04
CA ARG A 132 -13.08 26.45 1.37
C ARG A 132 -14.09 27.27 2.18
N ASP A 133 -14.94 28.06 1.51
CA ASP A 133 -16.01 28.84 2.14
C ASP A 133 -17.40 28.17 2.03
N SER A 134 -17.44 26.93 1.52
CA SER A 134 -18.63 26.07 1.38
C SER A 134 -19.77 26.67 0.55
N LYS A 135 -19.54 27.78 -0.16
CA LYS A 135 -20.60 28.45 -0.92
C LYS A 135 -21.08 27.61 -2.10
N ILE A 136 -20.20 26.79 -2.69
CA ILE A 136 -20.56 25.99 -3.85
C ILE A 136 -21.42 24.81 -3.41
N VAL A 137 -21.02 24.08 -2.36
CA VAL A 137 -21.84 22.99 -1.80
C VAL A 137 -23.17 23.51 -1.26
N ASP A 138 -23.21 24.65 -0.56
CA ASP A 138 -24.45 25.25 -0.05
C ASP A 138 -25.43 25.58 -1.18
N ALA A 139 -24.93 26.16 -2.27
CA ALA A 139 -25.73 26.48 -3.44
C ALA A 139 -26.24 25.22 -4.15
N PHE A 140 -25.38 24.21 -4.31
CA PHE A 140 -25.75 22.91 -4.87
C PHE A 140 -26.86 22.25 -4.05
N GLU A 141 -26.69 22.14 -2.73
CA GLU A 141 -27.70 21.53 -1.86
C GLU A 141 -29.02 22.30 -1.88
N ALA A 142 -28.98 23.63 -1.92
CA ALA A 142 -30.18 24.45 -2.02
C ALA A 142 -30.95 24.17 -3.32
N GLU A 143 -30.24 23.99 -4.43
CA GLU A 143 -30.81 23.64 -5.73
C GLU A 143 -31.37 22.21 -5.74
N CYS A 144 -30.64 21.23 -5.19
CA CYS A 144 -31.11 19.86 -5.02
C CYS A 144 -32.36 19.80 -4.14
N ARG A 145 -32.43 20.56 -3.04
CA ARG A 145 -33.64 20.68 -2.20
C ARG A 145 -34.81 21.31 -2.96
N ARG A 146 -34.53 22.27 -3.85
CA ARG A 146 -35.56 22.98 -4.64
C ARG A 146 -36.14 22.13 -5.77
N THR A 147 -35.30 21.32 -6.42
CA THR A 147 -35.66 20.58 -7.65
C THR A 147 -35.92 19.10 -7.40
N GLY A 148 -35.34 18.53 -6.34
CA GLY A 148 -35.31 17.09 -6.09
C GLY A 148 -34.38 16.32 -7.03
N VAL A 149 -33.49 17.02 -7.75
CA VAL A 149 -32.61 16.44 -8.76
C VAL A 149 -31.15 16.75 -8.42
N ASP A 150 -30.35 15.69 -8.31
CA ASP A 150 -28.90 15.78 -8.32
C ASP A 150 -28.39 15.53 -9.76
N PRO A 151 -27.80 16.55 -10.43
CA PRO A 151 -27.31 16.41 -11.80
C PRO A 151 -26.07 15.51 -11.92
N PHE A 152 -25.36 15.20 -10.83
CA PHE A 152 -24.14 14.39 -10.84
C PHE A 152 -24.37 12.93 -10.46
N ALA A 153 -25.53 12.61 -9.85
CA ALA A 153 -25.82 11.29 -9.28
C ALA A 153 -25.65 10.12 -10.26
N GLU A 154 -25.99 10.27 -11.54
CA GLU A 154 -25.94 9.15 -12.51
C GLU A 154 -24.51 8.64 -12.77
N LYS A 155 -23.53 9.55 -12.82
CA LYS A 155 -22.13 9.20 -13.16
C LYS A 155 -21.20 9.23 -11.94
N TYR A 156 -21.49 10.09 -10.97
CA TYR A 156 -20.60 10.39 -9.85
C TYR A 156 -21.26 10.22 -8.48
N GLY A 157 -22.39 9.51 -8.39
CA GLY A 157 -23.14 9.36 -7.14
C GLY A 157 -22.31 8.82 -5.96
N ASP A 158 -21.27 8.05 -6.25
CA ASP A 158 -20.37 7.46 -5.24
C ASP A 158 -19.17 8.36 -4.86
N TYR A 159 -19.07 9.58 -5.43
CA TYR A 159 -17.89 10.45 -5.33
C TYR A 159 -18.15 11.82 -4.68
N LEU A 160 -19.34 12.03 -4.12
CA LEU A 160 -19.75 13.28 -3.44
C LEU A 160 -19.52 14.55 -4.30
N ILE A 161 -19.77 14.45 -5.60
CA ILE A 161 -19.56 15.54 -6.56
C ILE A 161 -20.71 16.53 -6.49
N TYR A 162 -20.41 17.79 -6.19
CA TYR A 162 -21.41 18.86 -6.07
C TYR A 162 -21.16 20.05 -7.02
N SER A 163 -20.21 19.93 -7.95
CA SER A 163 -19.97 20.94 -9.00
C SER A 163 -19.44 20.33 -10.29
N GLN A 164 -19.57 21.09 -11.38
CA GLN A 164 -18.97 20.70 -12.66
C GLN A 164 -17.44 20.69 -12.60
N GLU A 165 -16.82 21.57 -11.82
CA GLU A 165 -15.35 21.60 -11.66
C GLU A 165 -14.84 20.33 -10.99
N MET A 166 -15.55 19.83 -9.97
CA MET A 166 -15.24 18.53 -9.35
C MET A 166 -15.43 17.38 -10.35
N ALA A 167 -16.52 17.38 -11.12
CA ALA A 167 -16.78 16.37 -12.14
C ALA A 167 -15.69 16.34 -13.23
N ASP A 168 -15.29 17.52 -13.72
CA ASP A 168 -14.21 17.68 -14.70
C ASP A 168 -12.88 17.20 -14.13
N LYS A 169 -12.62 17.46 -12.84
CA LYS A 169 -11.40 16.99 -12.17
C LYS A 169 -11.37 15.48 -12.02
N VAL A 170 -12.49 14.85 -11.68
CA VAL A 170 -12.61 13.38 -11.65
C VAL A 170 -12.37 12.78 -13.03
N ASP A 171 -12.95 13.37 -14.08
CA ASP A 171 -12.74 12.92 -15.47
C ASP A 171 -11.28 13.08 -15.91
N GLU A 172 -10.63 14.19 -15.54
CA GLU A 172 -9.21 14.43 -15.80
C GLU A 172 -8.35 13.36 -15.13
N ILE A 173 -8.53 13.14 -13.82
CA ILE A 173 -7.75 12.19 -13.02
C ILE A 173 -7.93 10.76 -13.55
N THR A 174 -9.18 10.33 -13.74
CA THR A 174 -9.49 8.98 -14.22
C THR A 174 -8.91 8.72 -15.60
N ALA A 175 -9.01 9.68 -16.53
CA ALA A 175 -8.40 9.57 -17.84
C ALA A 175 -6.86 9.52 -17.78
N LYS A 176 -6.25 10.38 -16.95
CA LYS A 176 -4.79 10.48 -16.79
C LYS A 176 -4.16 9.20 -16.26
N TYR A 177 -4.80 8.55 -15.29
CA TYR A 177 -4.30 7.33 -14.65
C TYR A 177 -4.93 6.05 -15.20
N ASN A 178 -5.79 6.15 -16.23
CA ASN A 178 -6.50 5.03 -16.85
C ASN A 178 -7.31 4.21 -15.84
N LEU A 179 -8.06 4.91 -14.99
CA LEU A 179 -8.90 4.33 -13.93
C LEU A 179 -10.38 4.41 -14.32
N LYS A 180 -11.16 3.46 -13.80
CA LYS A 180 -12.62 3.44 -13.93
C LYS A 180 -13.28 4.05 -12.70
N LEU A 181 -14.47 4.60 -12.87
CA LEU A 181 -15.34 4.96 -11.77
C LEU A 181 -16.12 3.74 -11.28
N HIS A 182 -16.33 3.67 -9.97
CA HIS A 182 -17.41 2.89 -9.37
C HIS A 182 -18.75 3.40 -9.89
N LYS A 183 -19.71 2.50 -10.02
CA LYS A 183 -21.01 2.80 -10.62
C LYS A 183 -22.15 2.55 -9.66
N ASN A 184 -22.00 1.57 -8.78
CA ASN A 184 -23.04 1.21 -7.84
C ASN A 184 -22.40 0.73 -6.54
N ILE A 185 -22.86 1.30 -5.44
CA ILE A 185 -22.65 0.81 -4.08
C ILE A 185 -23.85 -0.02 -3.63
N THR A 186 -23.59 -1.06 -2.84
CA THR A 186 -24.62 -1.89 -2.20
C THR A 186 -24.26 -2.16 -0.75
N ASP A 187 -25.27 -2.26 0.11
CA ASP A 187 -25.09 -2.73 1.48
C ASP A 187 -24.47 -4.14 1.45
N CYS A 188 -23.42 -4.33 2.23
CA CYS A 188 -22.67 -5.56 2.29
C CYS A 188 -22.71 -6.12 3.71
N ASP A 189 -23.59 -7.10 3.92
CA ASP A 189 -23.55 -7.98 5.09
C ASP A 189 -22.68 -9.22 4.82
N GLU A 190 -22.54 -10.09 5.83
CA GLU A 190 -21.77 -11.33 5.71
C GLU A 190 -22.27 -12.24 4.56
N LYS A 191 -23.57 -12.25 4.29
CA LYS A 191 -24.16 -13.07 3.22
C LYS A 191 -23.76 -12.51 1.85
N VAL A 192 -23.90 -11.21 1.64
CA VAL A 192 -23.50 -10.54 0.39
C VAL A 192 -21.99 -10.70 0.17
N LEU A 193 -21.19 -10.51 1.21
CA LEU A 193 -19.74 -10.70 1.16
C LEU A 193 -19.38 -12.12 0.71
N ARG A 194 -19.98 -13.14 1.34
CA ARG A 194 -19.75 -14.54 0.96
C ARG A 194 -20.22 -14.88 -0.44
N GLU A 195 -21.35 -14.33 -0.88
CA GLU A 195 -21.85 -14.55 -2.25
C GLU A 195 -20.95 -13.93 -3.32
N LYS A 196 -20.29 -12.81 -3.02
CA LYS A 196 -19.48 -12.03 -3.98
C LYS A 196 -18.00 -12.40 -3.95
N CYS A 197 -17.44 -12.63 -2.77
CA CYS A 197 -16.00 -12.85 -2.55
C CYS A 197 -15.70 -14.26 -2.03
N GLY A 198 -16.71 -15.01 -1.57
CA GLY A 198 -16.51 -16.26 -0.86
C GLY A 198 -16.14 -16.04 0.61
N ASP A 199 -15.61 -17.07 1.25
CA ASP A 199 -15.25 -17.05 2.67
C ASP A 199 -13.92 -16.30 2.87
N VAL A 200 -13.98 -14.97 2.88
CA VAL A 200 -12.82 -14.06 3.08
C VAL A 200 -12.33 -14.04 4.54
N PHE A 201 -13.18 -14.47 5.48
CA PHE A 201 -12.86 -14.62 6.90
C PHE A 201 -13.04 -16.07 7.33
N SER A 202 -12.23 -16.52 8.29
CA SER A 202 -12.54 -17.70 9.11
C SER A 202 -13.63 -17.39 10.15
N ASP A 203 -14.14 -18.43 10.81
CA ASP A 203 -15.17 -18.30 11.84
C ASP A 203 -14.80 -17.28 12.94
N GLY A 204 -15.76 -16.43 13.31
CA GLY A 204 -15.65 -15.52 14.46
C GLY A 204 -15.44 -14.05 14.12
N ILE A 205 -15.29 -13.71 12.84
CA ILE A 205 -15.37 -12.32 12.37
C ILE A 205 -16.81 -12.02 11.97
N THR A 206 -17.39 -10.98 12.57
CA THR A 206 -18.67 -10.42 12.14
C THR A 206 -18.46 -9.01 11.64
N GLY A 207 -19.16 -8.61 10.59
CA GLY A 207 -19.08 -7.24 10.13
C GLY A 207 -20.09 -6.91 9.04
N GLY A 208 -20.16 -5.64 8.71
CA GLY A 208 -21.01 -5.12 7.67
C GLY A 208 -20.53 -3.76 7.20
N GLY A 209 -21.00 -3.35 6.02
CA GLY A 209 -20.65 -2.07 5.43
C GLY A 209 -21.19 -2.01 4.03
N TYR A 210 -20.33 -1.71 3.07
CA TYR A 210 -20.74 -1.55 1.68
C TYR A 210 -19.73 -2.18 0.71
N MET A 211 -20.22 -2.50 -0.48
CA MET A 211 -19.44 -3.06 -1.59
C MET A 211 -19.85 -2.42 -2.92
N TYR A 212 -18.85 -2.03 -3.71
CA TYR A 212 -18.98 -1.57 -5.08
C TYR A 212 -19.08 -2.74 -6.06
N GLU A 213 -19.56 -2.47 -7.29
CA GLU A 213 -19.81 -3.51 -8.28
C GLU A 213 -18.56 -4.25 -8.79
N ASP A 214 -17.38 -3.64 -8.62
CA ASP A 214 -16.07 -4.21 -8.95
C ASP A 214 -15.57 -5.16 -7.85
N GLY A 215 -16.17 -5.12 -6.67
CA GLY A 215 -15.76 -5.86 -5.49
C GLY A 215 -14.93 -5.05 -4.49
N THR A 216 -14.64 -3.77 -4.75
CA THR A 216 -14.09 -2.87 -3.72
C THR A 216 -15.10 -2.79 -2.57
N PHE A 217 -14.65 -2.91 -1.32
CA PHE A 217 -15.55 -2.88 -0.17
C PHE A 217 -14.90 -2.21 1.05
N GLN A 218 -15.75 -1.74 1.95
CA GLN A 218 -15.40 -1.28 3.29
C GLN A 218 -16.34 -1.97 4.28
N LEU A 219 -15.78 -2.61 5.29
CA LEU A 219 -16.54 -3.25 6.37
C LEU A 219 -16.05 -2.75 7.71
N ASP A 220 -16.98 -2.49 8.62
CA ASP A 220 -16.72 -2.41 10.05
C ASP A 220 -16.91 -3.80 10.63
N CYS A 221 -15.87 -4.29 11.31
CA CYS A 221 -15.76 -5.68 11.74
C CYS A 221 -15.35 -5.77 13.21
N THR A 222 -15.79 -6.86 13.84
CA THR A 222 -15.40 -7.24 15.18
C THR A 222 -14.81 -8.65 15.16
N TYR A 223 -13.70 -8.83 15.86
CA TYR A 223 -13.12 -10.15 16.14
C TYR A 223 -12.71 -10.22 17.60
N LYS A 224 -13.37 -11.08 18.38
CA LYS A 224 -13.23 -11.09 19.85
C LYS A 224 -13.52 -9.68 20.40
N ASN A 225 -12.55 -9.04 21.05
CA ASN A 225 -12.67 -7.67 21.59
C ASN A 225 -11.93 -6.64 20.71
N CYS A 226 -11.61 -6.99 19.46
CA CYS A 226 -10.93 -6.11 18.52
C CYS A 226 -11.95 -5.55 17.54
N GLU A 227 -12.20 -4.25 17.60
CA GLU A 227 -12.91 -3.50 16.56
C GLU A 227 -11.91 -3.06 15.48
N PHE A 228 -12.25 -3.33 14.23
CA PHE A 228 -11.42 -2.94 13.10
C PHE A 228 -12.26 -2.66 11.87
N GLN A 229 -11.70 -1.88 10.96
CA GLN A 229 -12.29 -1.61 9.67
C GLN A 229 -11.39 -2.20 8.60
N ILE A 230 -11.96 -2.96 7.67
CA ILE A 230 -11.20 -3.53 6.55
C ILE A 230 -11.71 -2.93 5.25
N ARG A 231 -10.77 -2.51 4.42
CA ARG A 231 -11.00 -2.04 3.07
C ARG A 231 -10.27 -2.91 2.07
N ARG A 232 -10.98 -3.36 1.04
CA ARG A 232 -10.40 -3.95 -0.18
C ARG A 232 -10.62 -2.98 -1.33
N CYS A 233 -9.58 -2.65 -2.08
CA CYS A 233 -9.63 -1.78 -3.25
C CYS A 233 -9.14 -2.53 -4.48
N MET A 234 -10.01 -2.72 -5.46
CA MET A 234 -9.63 -3.35 -6.71
C MET A 234 -8.77 -2.40 -7.54
N LYS A 235 -7.70 -2.92 -8.12
CA LYS A 235 -6.83 -2.15 -9.02
C LYS A 235 -7.56 -1.79 -10.30
N GLY A 236 -7.23 -0.62 -10.86
CA GLY A 236 -7.86 -0.06 -12.05
C GLY A 236 -9.14 0.74 -11.78
N TYR A 237 -9.47 1.00 -10.52
CA TYR A 237 -10.60 1.85 -10.12
C TYR A 237 -10.11 3.08 -9.35
N PHE A 238 -10.79 4.20 -9.57
CA PHE A 238 -10.51 5.45 -8.88
C PHE A 238 -11.32 5.54 -7.60
N ASP A 239 -10.66 5.97 -6.53
CA ASP A 239 -11.27 6.10 -5.21
C ASP A 239 -10.73 7.34 -4.51
N THR A 240 -11.60 8.01 -3.77
CA THR A 240 -11.29 9.25 -3.05
C THR A 240 -11.03 9.01 -1.56
N THR A 241 -11.17 7.77 -1.10
CA THR A 241 -11.01 7.38 0.31
C THR A 241 -9.54 7.35 0.71
N PHE A 242 -9.24 7.91 1.87
CA PHE A 242 -7.94 7.84 2.54
C PHE A 242 -8.17 7.73 4.05
N LEU A 243 -7.16 7.31 4.79
CA LEU A 243 -7.25 7.12 6.25
C LEU A 243 -6.39 8.13 6.99
N ASN A 244 -6.95 8.76 8.02
CA ASN A 244 -6.15 9.56 8.95
C ASN A 244 -5.56 8.65 10.05
N VAL A 245 -4.24 8.72 10.23
CA VAL A 245 -3.54 7.89 11.23
C VAL A 245 -2.87 8.71 12.33
N GLY A 246 -3.11 10.01 12.35
CA GLY A 246 -2.42 10.92 13.27
C GLY A 246 -0.96 11.13 12.88
N ASP A 247 -0.04 10.59 13.68
CA ASP A 247 1.41 10.66 13.43
C ASP A 247 1.92 9.27 13.04
N ILE A 248 2.30 9.09 11.78
CA ILE A 248 2.76 7.78 11.28
C ILE A 248 4.06 7.33 11.94
N GLY A 249 4.85 8.29 12.46
CA GLY A 249 6.11 8.04 13.15
C GLY A 249 5.94 7.36 14.52
N LYS A 250 4.70 7.30 15.05
CA LYS A 250 4.38 6.62 16.31
C LYS A 250 4.12 5.13 16.16
N PHE A 251 3.98 4.62 14.94
CA PHE A 251 3.77 3.19 14.71
C PHE A 251 5.09 2.44 14.85
N GLU A 252 5.13 1.47 15.75
CA GLU A 252 6.12 0.41 15.70
C GLU A 252 5.74 -0.52 14.53
N GLN A 253 6.61 -0.59 13.51
CA GLN A 253 6.33 -1.32 12.27
C GLN A 253 7.06 -2.67 12.23
N TRP A 254 6.41 -3.68 11.64
CA TRP A 254 7.02 -4.97 11.33
C TRP A 254 6.33 -5.63 10.14
N THR A 255 6.96 -6.63 9.55
CA THR A 255 6.34 -7.51 8.56
C THR A 255 5.93 -8.82 9.21
N TYR A 256 4.79 -9.37 8.81
CA TYR A 256 4.32 -10.67 9.26
C TYR A 256 4.01 -11.58 8.06
N VAL A 257 4.33 -12.87 8.18
CA VAL A 257 3.96 -13.88 7.18
C VAL A 257 2.82 -14.71 7.76
N THR A 258 1.65 -14.64 7.12
CA THR A 258 0.44 -15.33 7.57
C THR A 258 0.58 -16.84 7.48
N LYS A 259 -0.31 -17.59 8.15
CA LYS A 259 -0.42 -19.05 8.02
C LYS A 259 -0.54 -19.53 6.57
N GLU A 260 -1.14 -18.73 5.70
CA GLU A 260 -1.31 -19.04 4.28
C GLU A 260 -0.11 -18.60 3.41
N GLY A 261 0.90 -17.94 4.00
CA GLY A 261 2.14 -17.56 3.33
C GLY A 261 2.14 -16.17 2.69
N TYR A 262 1.12 -15.35 2.95
CA TYR A 262 1.08 -13.96 2.50
C TYR A 262 1.93 -13.09 3.43
N THR A 263 2.66 -12.12 2.87
CA THR A 263 3.40 -11.16 3.70
C THR A 263 2.58 -9.88 3.81
N VAL A 264 2.33 -9.45 5.04
CA VAL A 264 1.61 -8.20 5.35
C VAL A 264 2.56 -7.20 6.02
N SER A 265 2.29 -5.92 5.83
CA SER A 265 2.92 -4.82 6.58
C SER A 265 2.05 -4.46 7.77
N CYS A 266 2.61 -4.53 8.97
CA CYS A 266 1.90 -4.22 10.21
C CYS A 266 2.51 -2.98 10.88
N GLY A 267 1.67 -2.21 11.56
CA GLY A 267 2.07 -1.19 12.50
C GLY A 267 1.18 -1.20 13.73
N LEU A 268 1.74 -0.86 14.89
CA LEU A 268 1.00 -0.71 16.13
C LEU A 268 1.54 0.48 16.91
N ARG A 269 0.64 1.32 17.40
CA ARG A 269 0.94 2.40 18.35
C ARG A 269 0.70 1.94 19.78
N SER A 270 1.37 2.61 20.73
CA SER A 270 1.26 2.30 22.16
C SER A 270 -0.13 2.53 22.75
N ASP A 271 -0.99 3.29 22.07
CA ASP A 271 -2.38 3.53 22.46
C ASP A 271 -3.35 2.48 21.88
N GLY A 272 -2.84 1.44 21.23
CA GLY A 272 -3.64 0.36 20.66
C GLY A 272 -3.97 0.55 19.18
N TYR A 273 -3.77 1.73 18.58
CA TYR A 273 -4.09 1.92 17.17
C TYR A 273 -3.16 1.06 16.30
N GLY A 274 -3.73 0.06 15.62
CA GLY A 274 -3.04 -0.80 14.65
C GLY A 274 -3.40 -0.51 13.20
N LEU A 275 -2.47 -0.83 12.30
CA LEU A 275 -2.68 -0.74 10.86
C LEU A 275 -2.04 -1.96 10.19
N ILE A 276 -2.77 -2.62 9.30
CA ILE A 276 -2.24 -3.70 8.47
C ILE A 276 -2.50 -3.36 7.01
N THR A 277 -1.52 -3.62 6.14
CA THR A 277 -1.69 -3.49 4.69
C THR A 277 -1.08 -4.65 3.93
N ILE A 278 -1.67 -4.96 2.78
CA ILE A 278 -1.14 -5.92 1.82
C ILE A 278 -1.50 -5.50 0.40
N ASP A 279 -0.52 -5.57 -0.49
CA ASP A 279 -0.66 -5.33 -1.92
C ASP A 279 -0.67 -6.67 -2.64
N LEU A 280 -1.84 -7.07 -3.16
CA LEU A 280 -2.06 -8.30 -3.91
C LEU A 280 -2.03 -8.01 -5.42
N GLU A 281 -2.10 -9.05 -6.25
CA GLU A 281 -2.04 -8.87 -7.70
C GLU A 281 -3.18 -7.96 -8.21
N ASP A 282 -4.41 -8.21 -7.77
CA ASP A 282 -5.62 -7.55 -8.28
C ASP A 282 -6.17 -6.47 -7.35
N CYS A 283 -5.73 -6.39 -6.10
CA CYS A 283 -6.29 -5.48 -5.11
C CYS A 283 -5.27 -5.04 -4.06
N PHE A 284 -5.59 -3.94 -3.38
CA PHE A 284 -4.90 -3.48 -2.18
C PHE A 284 -5.85 -3.62 -0.98
N ILE A 285 -5.34 -4.08 0.16
CA ILE A 285 -6.13 -4.22 1.38
C ILE A 285 -5.50 -3.38 2.49
N SER A 286 -6.34 -2.61 3.19
CA SER A 286 -5.96 -1.88 4.40
C SER A 286 -6.90 -2.24 5.55
N ILE A 287 -6.34 -2.51 6.72
CA ILE A 287 -7.08 -2.82 7.94
C ILE A 287 -6.71 -1.80 9.01
N ASN A 288 -7.68 -1.01 9.43
CA ASN A 288 -7.61 -0.02 10.49
C ASN A 288 -8.09 -0.64 11.80
N ILE A 289 -7.19 -0.89 12.76
CA ILE A 289 -7.56 -1.45 14.08
C ILE A 289 -7.78 -0.30 15.05
N LEU A 290 -8.97 -0.25 15.63
CA LEU A 290 -9.38 0.86 16.48
C LEU A 290 -8.78 0.72 17.89
N PRO A 291 -8.29 1.82 18.49
CA PRO A 291 -7.80 1.84 19.87
C PRO A 291 -8.94 1.88 20.91
N TRP A 292 -10.15 1.48 20.52
CA TRP A 292 -11.32 1.40 21.40
C TRP A 292 -12.20 0.20 21.05
N ASP A 293 -12.96 -0.28 22.03
CA ASP A 293 -13.97 -1.34 21.86
C ASP A 293 -15.34 -0.79 21.41
N SER A 294 -16.33 -1.67 21.26
CA SER A 294 -17.71 -1.31 20.89
C SER A 294 -18.40 -0.36 21.87
N ASP A 295 -17.95 -0.34 23.13
CA ASP A 295 -18.46 0.53 24.20
C ASP A 295 -17.64 1.83 24.32
N LEU A 296 -16.71 2.07 23.38
CA LEU A 296 -15.79 3.21 23.33
C LEU A 296 -14.80 3.27 24.49
N ASN A 297 -14.54 2.14 25.16
CA ASN A 297 -13.46 2.05 26.13
C ASN A 297 -12.13 1.88 25.40
N GLU A 298 -11.05 2.42 25.96
CA GLU A 298 -9.70 2.23 25.43
C GLU A 298 -9.37 0.73 25.31
N ALA A 299 -8.93 0.32 24.12
CA ALA A 299 -8.53 -1.03 23.81
C ALA A 299 -7.05 -1.03 23.39
N VAL A 300 -6.21 -1.70 24.17
CA VAL A 300 -4.79 -1.87 23.85
C VAL A 300 -4.60 -3.24 23.24
N HIS A 301 -4.10 -3.25 22.01
CA HIS A 301 -3.79 -4.47 21.27
C HIS A 301 -2.29 -4.79 21.34
N THR A 302 -1.97 -6.08 21.27
CA THR A 302 -0.60 -6.58 21.19
C THR A 302 -0.27 -7.02 19.77
N LYS A 303 1.02 -7.11 19.43
CA LYS A 303 1.46 -7.67 18.15
C LYS A 303 0.90 -9.07 17.89
N ALA A 304 0.84 -9.91 18.92
CA ALA A 304 0.34 -11.27 18.80
C ALA A 304 -1.16 -11.32 18.46
N GLU A 305 -1.97 -10.39 18.99
CA GLU A 305 -3.40 -10.27 18.65
C GLU A 305 -3.59 -9.78 17.22
N ILE A 306 -2.75 -8.85 16.76
CA ILE A 306 -2.74 -8.39 15.36
C ILE A 306 -2.39 -9.54 14.41
N GLU A 307 -1.35 -10.31 14.73
CA GLU A 307 -0.95 -11.48 13.93
C GLU A 307 -2.05 -12.56 13.94
N GLU A 308 -2.72 -12.79 15.07
CA GLU A 308 -3.85 -13.72 15.17
C GLU A 308 -5.05 -13.28 14.32
N LEU A 309 -5.37 -11.98 14.32
CA LEU A 309 -6.44 -11.41 13.50
C LEU A 309 -6.15 -11.59 12.01
N VAL A 310 -4.93 -11.26 11.57
CA VAL A 310 -4.52 -11.42 10.16
C VAL A 310 -4.59 -12.87 9.72
N ASP A 311 -4.26 -13.82 10.60
CA ASP A 311 -4.37 -15.25 10.34
C ASP A 311 -5.81 -15.76 10.18
N GLN A 312 -6.83 -14.93 10.48
CA GLN A 312 -8.23 -15.24 10.21
C GLN A 312 -8.68 -14.80 8.81
N MET A 313 -7.80 -14.14 8.04
CA MET A 313 -8.13 -13.63 6.72
C MET A 313 -7.66 -14.61 5.64
N ASN A 314 -8.57 -14.93 4.71
CA ASN A 314 -8.27 -15.77 3.57
C ASN A 314 -7.92 -14.91 2.35
N PHE A 315 -6.66 -14.47 2.27
CA PHE A 315 -6.18 -13.55 1.22
C PHE A 315 -6.33 -14.11 -0.20
N SER A 316 -6.49 -15.43 -0.36
CA SER A 316 -6.80 -16.03 -1.68
C SER A 316 -8.22 -15.78 -2.19
N LYS A 317 -9.09 -15.23 -1.34
CA LYS A 317 -10.49 -14.86 -1.65
C LYS A 317 -10.70 -13.37 -1.83
N PHE A 318 -9.69 -12.56 -1.50
CA PHE A 318 -9.68 -11.14 -1.80
C PHE A 318 -9.25 -10.89 -3.24
#